data_AF-A0A2G9GB71-F1
#
_entry.id   AF-A0A2G9GB71-F1
#
_cell.length_a   1.000
_cell.length_b   1.000
_cell.length_c   1.000
_cell.angle_alpha   90.00
_cell.angle_beta   90.00
_cell.angle_gamma   90.00
#
_symmetry.space_group_name_H-M   'P 1'
#
loop_
_entity.id
_entity.type
_entity.pdbx_description
1 polymer ?
#
loop_
_entity_poly.entity_id
_entity_poly.type
_entity_poly.pdbx_seq_one_letter_code
_entity_poly.pdbx_strand_id
1 'polypeptide(L)'
;MAEEKEEKSFRDLGVNEQLADACDNLGWKNPTKIQIESIPLALEGRDIIGLAQTGSGKTGAFAIPILQSLLEAPQAFFACVLSPTRELAIQIAEQFEALGSGIGVKCAVLVGGVDQVQQSIALGKRPHIVVATPGRLVDHLSNTKGFSLRTLKYLVLDEADRLLNDDFEKAIDEILSVIPRDRRTYLFSATMTKKVKKLQRACLKNPVKIEAASKYSTVDTLKQQYRFVPAKYKDCYLVYILTEMSGSTSMVFTRTCDATMLLAYILRNLGFRAIPINGHMTQAKRLGALNKFKAGECNILICTDVASRGLDIPSVDMVINYDIPTNSKDYIHRVGRTARAGRSGVAISIVNQYELEWYLQIEKLIGKKLPEYPAEEEEVLLLLERVTEAKRISQMKLKEAGGKKRRKRGEDDGEEDIDRYLGLSKGKSSKKPKRR
;
A
#
# COMPACT_ATOMS: atom_id res chain seq x y z
N MET A 1 -21.65 -31.54 -11.52
CA MET A 1 -20.45 -32.10 -10.85
C MET A 1 -19.59 -30.92 -10.47
N ALA A 2 -19.46 -30.63 -9.18
CA ALA A 2 -18.50 -29.63 -8.73
C ALA A 2 -17.12 -30.28 -8.78
N GLU A 3 -16.19 -29.71 -9.56
CA GLU A 3 -14.78 -30.12 -9.50
C GLU A 3 -14.28 -29.85 -8.08
N GLU A 4 -13.99 -30.91 -7.32
CA GLU A 4 -13.16 -30.82 -6.12
C GLU A 4 -11.80 -30.28 -6.55
N LYS A 5 -11.53 -29.01 -6.25
CA LYS A 5 -10.20 -28.45 -6.44
C LYS A 5 -9.27 -29.08 -5.41
N GLU A 6 -8.39 -29.97 -5.86
CA GLU A 6 -7.23 -30.39 -5.08
C GLU A 6 -6.49 -29.14 -4.56
N GLU A 7 -6.40 -29.03 -3.23
CA GLU A 7 -5.58 -28.01 -2.58
C GLU A 7 -4.11 -28.35 -2.84
N LYS A 8 -3.50 -27.68 -3.83
CA LYS A 8 -2.06 -27.80 -4.09
C LYS A 8 -1.28 -27.24 -2.91
N SER A 9 -0.15 -27.83 -2.56
CA SER A 9 0.84 -27.28 -1.63
C SER A 9 1.95 -26.53 -2.37
N PHE A 10 2.80 -25.79 -1.65
CA PHE A 10 4.00 -25.19 -2.25
C PHE A 10 4.99 -26.25 -2.77
N ARG A 11 5.05 -27.43 -2.14
CA ARG A 11 5.90 -28.55 -2.58
C ARG A 11 5.47 -29.06 -3.95
N ASP A 12 4.17 -29.11 -4.21
CA ASP A 12 3.61 -29.49 -5.52
C ASP A 12 3.94 -28.50 -6.65
N LEU A 13 4.36 -27.28 -6.30
CA LEU A 13 4.82 -26.27 -7.27
C LEU A 13 6.31 -26.36 -7.59
N GLY A 14 7.03 -27.33 -7.02
CA GLY A 14 8.48 -27.48 -7.18
C GLY A 14 9.30 -26.60 -6.22
N VAL A 15 8.68 -26.08 -5.16
CA VAL A 15 9.39 -25.33 -4.10
C VAL A 15 10.11 -26.33 -3.19
N ASN A 16 11.38 -26.07 -2.91
CA ASN A 16 12.20 -26.92 -2.05
C ASN A 16 11.71 -26.93 -0.59
N GLU A 17 12.12 -27.94 0.17
CA GLU A 17 11.64 -28.15 1.54
C GLU A 17 11.90 -26.94 2.44
N GLN A 18 13.10 -26.36 2.39
CA GLN A 18 13.45 -25.22 3.25
C GLN A 18 12.53 -24.00 3.04
N LEU A 19 12.19 -23.68 1.80
CA LEU A 19 11.29 -22.57 1.49
C LEU A 19 9.83 -22.93 1.69
N ALA A 20 9.44 -24.19 1.46
CA ALA A 20 8.10 -24.67 1.78
C ALA A 20 7.83 -24.60 3.29
N ASP A 21 8.78 -25.03 4.13
CA ASP A 21 8.69 -24.92 5.59
C ASP A 21 8.63 -23.45 6.04
N ALA A 22 9.38 -22.56 5.37
CA ALA A 22 9.28 -21.12 5.63
C ALA A 22 7.89 -20.58 5.30
N CYS A 23 7.26 -21.03 4.20
CA CYS A 23 5.87 -20.68 3.88
C CYS A 23 4.90 -21.18 4.97
N ASP A 24 5.05 -22.43 5.42
CA ASP A 24 4.22 -23.02 6.48
C ASP A 24 4.33 -22.22 7.79
N ASN A 25 5.56 -21.83 8.18
CA ASN A 25 5.83 -21.02 9.38
C ASN A 25 5.26 -19.61 9.31
N LEU A 26 5.14 -19.04 8.10
CA LEU A 26 4.47 -17.76 7.86
C LEU A 26 2.94 -17.88 7.76
N GLY A 27 2.40 -19.09 7.95
CA GLY A 27 0.97 -19.37 7.84
C GLY A 27 0.47 -19.45 6.41
N TRP A 28 1.36 -19.55 5.42
CA TRP A 28 1.02 -19.71 4.00
C TRP A 28 0.82 -21.20 3.70
N LYS A 29 -0.31 -21.74 4.14
CA LYS A 29 -0.61 -23.17 3.98
C LYS A 29 -0.83 -23.56 2.50
N ASN A 30 -1.66 -22.78 1.82
CA ASN A 30 -2.08 -23.04 0.44
C ASN A 30 -1.63 -21.89 -0.48
N PRO A 31 -0.99 -22.18 -1.62
CA PRO A 31 -0.59 -21.19 -2.59
C PRO A 31 -1.81 -20.56 -3.26
N THR A 32 -1.73 -19.26 -3.53
CA THR A 32 -2.79 -18.54 -4.24
C THR A 32 -2.79 -18.85 -5.74
N LYS A 33 -3.88 -18.53 -6.45
CA LYS A 33 -3.98 -18.75 -7.92
C LYS A 33 -2.77 -18.20 -8.69
N ILE A 34 -2.34 -16.97 -8.38
CA ILE A 34 -1.18 -16.37 -9.06
C ILE A 34 0.11 -17.13 -8.75
N GLN A 35 0.27 -17.65 -7.54
CA GLN A 35 1.43 -18.45 -7.13
C GLN A 35 1.45 -19.82 -7.82
N ILE A 36 0.30 -20.50 -7.87
CA ILE A 36 0.13 -21.79 -8.56
C ILE A 36 0.51 -21.67 -10.04
N GLU A 37 0.07 -20.60 -10.71
CA GLU A 37 0.33 -20.41 -12.13
C GLU A 37 1.75 -19.88 -12.40
N SER A 38 2.32 -19.04 -11.52
CA SER A 38 3.59 -18.37 -11.80
C SER A 38 4.84 -19.07 -11.27
N ILE A 39 4.77 -19.72 -10.12
CA ILE A 39 5.98 -20.29 -9.48
C ILE A 39 6.63 -21.35 -10.36
N PRO A 40 5.91 -22.36 -10.90
CA PRO A 40 6.54 -23.39 -11.74
C PRO A 40 7.25 -22.79 -12.97
N LEU A 41 6.59 -21.87 -13.67
CA LEU A 41 7.14 -21.19 -14.85
C LEU A 41 8.34 -20.29 -14.49
N ALA A 42 8.32 -19.68 -13.31
CA ALA A 42 9.43 -18.86 -12.82
C ALA A 42 10.65 -19.73 -12.48
N LEU A 43 10.45 -20.93 -11.92
CA LEU A 43 11.49 -21.92 -11.63
C LEU A 43 12.13 -22.49 -12.90
N GLU A 44 11.37 -22.60 -14.00
CA GLU A 44 11.92 -22.92 -15.34
C GLU A 44 12.81 -21.79 -15.92
N GLY A 45 12.93 -20.66 -15.22
CA GLY A 45 13.75 -19.52 -15.63
C GLY A 45 13.11 -18.61 -16.67
N ARG A 46 11.79 -18.69 -16.87
CA ARG A 46 11.04 -17.83 -17.78
C ARG A 46 10.84 -16.43 -17.20
N ASP A 47 10.81 -15.43 -18.07
CA ASP A 47 10.31 -14.10 -17.73
C ASP A 47 8.78 -14.16 -17.49
N ILE A 48 8.29 -13.40 -16.51
CA ILE A 48 6.89 -13.47 -16.04
C ILE A 48 6.21 -12.12 -16.14
N ILE A 49 4.97 -12.12 -16.63
CA ILE A 49 4.02 -11.02 -16.47
C ILE A 49 2.85 -11.52 -15.62
N GLY A 50 2.82 -11.13 -14.36
CA GLY A 50 1.75 -11.47 -13.42
C GLY A 50 0.72 -10.35 -13.31
N LEU A 51 -0.50 -10.60 -13.76
CA LEU A 51 -1.62 -9.67 -13.65
C LEU A 51 -2.58 -10.13 -12.56
N ALA A 52 -2.49 -9.48 -11.42
CA ALA A 52 -3.32 -9.77 -10.27
C ALA A 52 -3.50 -8.56 -9.35
N GLN A 53 -4.66 -8.53 -8.68
CA GLN A 53 -5.02 -7.50 -7.72
C GLN A 53 -4.10 -7.48 -6.48
N THR A 54 -4.10 -6.38 -5.73
CA THR A 54 -3.37 -6.31 -4.45
C THR A 54 -3.92 -7.36 -3.47
N GLY A 55 -3.05 -7.99 -2.67
CA GLY A 55 -3.46 -9.03 -1.73
C GLY A 55 -3.67 -10.42 -2.35
N SER A 56 -3.35 -10.61 -3.62
CA SER A 56 -3.41 -11.92 -4.30
C SER A 56 -2.19 -12.82 -4.04
N GLY A 57 -1.20 -12.39 -3.25
CA GLY A 57 0.02 -13.17 -2.97
C GLY A 57 1.17 -12.96 -3.97
N LYS A 58 1.15 -11.88 -4.76
CA LYS A 58 2.20 -11.55 -5.76
C LYS A 58 3.62 -11.56 -5.19
N THR A 59 3.80 -11.04 -3.97
CA THR A 59 5.12 -11.01 -3.33
C THR A 59 5.73 -12.39 -3.17
N GLY A 60 4.98 -13.37 -2.65
CA GLY A 60 5.44 -14.76 -2.61
C GLY A 60 5.68 -15.33 -4.01
N ALA A 61 4.84 -14.95 -4.98
CA ALA A 61 4.91 -15.44 -6.36
C ALA A 61 6.23 -15.11 -7.08
N PHE A 62 6.87 -13.99 -6.74
CA PHE A 62 8.23 -13.67 -7.23
C PHE A 62 9.34 -13.96 -6.22
N ALA A 63 9.08 -13.85 -4.91
CA ALA A 63 10.13 -14.01 -3.90
C ALA A 63 10.59 -15.47 -3.81
N ILE A 64 9.66 -16.43 -3.81
CA ILE A 64 9.97 -17.86 -3.70
C ILE A 64 10.93 -18.34 -4.80
N PRO A 65 10.65 -18.15 -6.11
CA PRO A 65 11.57 -18.60 -7.15
C PRO A 65 12.92 -17.88 -7.13
N ILE A 66 12.97 -16.61 -6.72
CA ILE A 66 14.23 -15.86 -6.55
C ILE A 66 15.06 -16.46 -5.42
N LEU A 67 14.44 -16.75 -4.28
CA LEU A 67 15.12 -17.32 -3.12
C LEU A 67 15.62 -18.75 -3.38
N GLN A 68 14.85 -19.55 -4.13
CA GLN A 68 15.28 -20.89 -4.52
C GLN A 68 16.51 -20.83 -5.43
N SER A 69 16.52 -19.93 -6.41
CA SER A 69 17.68 -19.71 -7.28
C SER A 69 18.90 -19.15 -6.52
N LEU A 70 18.65 -18.30 -5.52
CA LEU A 70 19.70 -17.78 -4.63
C LEU A 70 20.32 -18.88 -3.77
N LEU A 71 19.54 -19.89 -3.34
CA LEU A 71 20.05 -21.05 -2.59
C LEU A 71 21.04 -21.87 -3.40
N GLU A 72 20.77 -22.05 -4.70
CA GLU A 72 21.63 -22.80 -5.61
C GLU A 72 22.92 -22.03 -5.94
N ALA A 73 22.84 -20.70 -6.08
CA ALA A 73 23.96 -19.85 -6.42
C ALA A 73 24.02 -18.56 -5.56
N PRO A 74 24.48 -18.65 -4.31
CA PRO A 74 24.54 -17.50 -3.41
C PRO A 74 25.44 -16.39 -3.95
N GLN A 75 24.88 -15.20 -4.12
CA GLN A 75 25.61 -14.03 -4.62
C GLN A 75 25.05 -12.75 -4.00
N ALA A 76 25.93 -11.78 -3.73
CA ALA A 76 25.48 -10.41 -3.45
C ALA A 76 24.79 -9.79 -4.68
N PHE A 77 23.85 -8.90 -4.41
CA PHE A 77 23.09 -8.15 -5.42
C PHE A 77 22.45 -9.06 -6.48
N PHE A 78 21.92 -10.20 -6.03
CA PHE A 78 21.32 -11.24 -6.87
C PHE A 78 20.01 -10.78 -7.52
N ALA A 79 19.18 -10.07 -6.76
CA ALA A 79 17.90 -9.55 -7.23
C ALA A 79 17.70 -8.07 -6.86
N CYS A 80 16.97 -7.38 -7.73
CA CYS A 80 16.57 -5.99 -7.55
C CYS A 80 15.06 -5.90 -7.77
N VAL A 81 14.34 -5.39 -6.77
CA VAL A 81 12.90 -5.20 -6.82
C VAL A 81 12.59 -3.72 -6.81
N LEU A 82 12.02 -3.23 -7.90
CA LEU A 82 11.53 -1.87 -8.02
C LEU A 82 10.07 -1.80 -7.55
N SER A 83 9.81 -0.82 -6.70
CA SER A 83 8.49 -0.56 -6.12
C SER A 83 8.19 0.95 -6.17
N PRO A 84 6.94 1.37 -6.42
CA PRO A 84 6.58 2.78 -6.56
C PRO A 84 6.60 3.57 -5.25
N THR A 85 6.53 2.88 -4.10
CA THR A 85 6.40 3.54 -2.79
C THR A 85 7.40 3.00 -1.79
N ARG A 86 7.80 3.85 -0.85
CA ARG A 86 8.82 3.52 0.15
C ARG A 86 8.34 2.40 1.06
N GLU A 87 7.07 2.48 1.39
CA GLU A 87 6.42 1.57 2.31
C GLU A 87 6.32 0.18 1.67
N LEU A 88 5.94 0.10 0.39
CA LEU A 88 5.89 -1.19 -0.32
C LEU A 88 7.29 -1.81 -0.47
N ALA A 89 8.32 -0.98 -0.67
CA ALA A 89 9.69 -1.46 -0.70
C ALA A 89 10.12 -2.09 0.65
N ILE A 90 9.74 -1.47 1.77
CA ILE A 90 10.01 -2.03 3.11
C ILE A 90 9.27 -3.36 3.29
N GLN A 91 7.98 -3.42 2.95
CA GLN A 91 7.19 -4.66 3.04
C GLN A 91 7.80 -5.80 2.24
N ILE A 92 8.19 -5.53 0.99
CA ILE A 92 8.76 -6.55 0.12
C ILE A 92 10.06 -7.07 0.74
N ALA A 93 10.93 -6.20 1.27
CA ALA A 93 12.15 -6.62 1.95
C ALA A 93 11.86 -7.49 3.18
N GLU A 94 10.91 -7.09 4.04
CA GLU A 94 10.48 -7.89 5.20
C GLU A 94 9.99 -9.28 4.77
N GLN A 95 9.26 -9.39 3.65
CA GLN A 95 8.81 -10.67 3.11
C GLN A 95 9.97 -11.54 2.59
N PHE A 96 10.95 -10.96 1.91
CA PHE A 96 12.16 -11.68 1.51
C PHE A 96 12.96 -12.18 2.71
N GLU A 97 13.12 -11.35 3.75
CA GLU A 97 13.84 -11.73 4.97
C GLU A 97 13.09 -12.79 5.77
N ALA A 98 11.76 -12.71 5.84
CA ALA A 98 10.92 -13.70 6.51
C ALA A 98 10.99 -15.07 5.82
N LEU A 99 10.77 -15.11 4.50
CA LEU A 99 10.87 -16.33 3.69
C LEU A 99 12.29 -16.90 3.65
N GLY A 100 13.29 -16.01 3.63
CA GLY A 100 14.70 -16.34 3.53
C GLY A 100 15.42 -16.48 4.88
N SER A 101 14.68 -16.48 5.99
CA SER A 101 15.27 -16.46 7.35
C SER A 101 16.15 -17.68 7.62
N GLY A 102 15.68 -18.87 7.22
CA GLY A 102 16.41 -20.13 7.36
C GLY A 102 17.69 -20.24 6.53
N ILE A 103 17.88 -19.33 5.55
CA ILE A 103 19.01 -19.36 4.61
C ILE A 103 19.87 -18.09 4.68
N GLY A 104 19.61 -17.22 5.67
CA GLY A 104 20.43 -16.03 5.93
C GLY A 104 20.32 -14.94 4.85
N VAL A 105 19.14 -14.78 4.23
CA VAL A 105 18.91 -13.72 3.26
C VAL A 105 19.10 -12.34 3.90
N LYS A 106 19.67 -11.42 3.12
CA LYS A 106 19.97 -10.05 3.54
C LYS A 106 19.38 -9.12 2.50
N CYS A 107 18.53 -8.20 2.94
CA CYS A 107 17.97 -7.19 2.07
C CYS A 107 18.58 -5.81 2.36
N ALA A 108 18.59 -4.93 1.37
CA ALA A 108 18.75 -3.50 1.57
C ALA A 108 17.57 -2.76 0.92
N VAL A 109 16.98 -1.83 1.68
CA VAL A 109 15.87 -1.01 1.23
C VAL A 109 16.39 0.37 0.84
N LEU A 110 16.23 0.73 -0.44
CA LEU A 110 16.68 2.02 -0.97
C LEU A 110 15.50 2.94 -1.30
N VAL A 111 15.20 3.86 -0.39
CA VAL A 111 14.04 4.74 -0.48
C VAL A 111 14.37 6.21 -0.19
N GLY A 112 13.61 7.11 -0.80
CA GLY A 112 13.72 8.55 -0.52
C GLY A 112 13.40 8.88 0.95
N GLY A 113 13.83 10.04 1.44
CA GLY A 113 13.50 10.55 2.78
C GLY A 113 14.04 9.75 3.98
N VAL A 114 14.76 8.66 3.71
CA VAL A 114 15.67 8.01 4.65
C VAL A 114 17.08 8.51 4.35
N ASP A 115 17.91 8.59 5.40
CA ASP A 115 19.30 9.01 5.32
C ASP A 115 20.10 8.17 4.31
N GLN A 116 20.90 8.85 3.49
CA GLN A 116 21.64 8.21 2.40
C GLN A 116 22.88 7.46 2.93
N VAL A 117 23.50 7.95 4.01
CA VAL A 117 24.68 7.30 4.60
C VAL A 117 24.29 5.95 5.20
N GLN A 118 23.16 5.87 5.90
CA GLN A 118 22.61 4.61 6.41
C GLN A 118 22.37 3.58 5.29
N GLN A 119 21.80 4.01 4.16
CA GLN A 119 21.57 3.15 3.00
C GLN A 119 22.90 2.70 2.36
N SER A 120 23.89 3.59 2.26
CA SER A 120 25.24 3.24 1.78
C SER A 120 25.93 2.22 2.68
N ILE A 121 25.78 2.33 4.01
CA ILE A 121 26.29 1.34 4.97
C ILE A 121 25.59 -0.01 4.75
N ALA A 122 24.28 -0.02 4.55
CA ALA A 122 23.53 -1.25 4.27
C ALA A 122 24.00 -1.92 2.96
N LEU A 123 24.26 -1.14 1.91
CA LEU A 123 24.84 -1.63 0.66
C LEU A 123 26.25 -2.20 0.84
N GLY A 124 27.06 -1.57 1.70
CA GLY A 124 28.40 -2.05 2.06
C GLY A 124 28.41 -3.46 2.69
N LYS A 125 27.31 -3.88 3.29
CA LYS A 125 27.13 -5.26 3.82
C LYS A 125 26.87 -6.30 2.74
N ARG A 126 26.86 -5.91 1.46
CA ARG A 126 26.66 -6.77 0.29
C ARG A 126 25.38 -7.64 0.39
N PRO A 127 24.20 -7.02 0.49
CA PRO A 127 22.93 -7.73 0.57
C PRO A 127 22.69 -8.60 -0.67
N HIS A 128 21.89 -9.66 -0.53
CA HIS A 128 21.47 -10.51 -1.64
C HIS A 128 20.39 -9.83 -2.48
N ILE A 129 19.44 -9.16 -1.81
CA ILE A 129 18.28 -8.53 -2.45
C ILE A 129 18.32 -7.02 -2.21
N VAL A 130 18.13 -6.23 -3.27
CA VAL A 130 17.95 -4.77 -3.17
C VAL A 130 16.50 -4.43 -3.52
N VAL A 131 15.78 -3.82 -2.59
CA VAL A 131 14.40 -3.37 -2.83
C VAL A 131 14.38 -1.85 -2.82
N ALA A 132 13.89 -1.22 -3.89
CA ALA A 132 14.11 0.20 -4.07
C ALA A 132 12.96 0.95 -4.76
N THR A 133 12.84 2.24 -4.43
CA THR A 133 12.14 3.20 -5.29
C THR A 133 13.08 3.67 -6.41
N PRO A 134 12.61 3.84 -7.66
CA PRO A 134 13.48 4.10 -8.82
C PRO A 134 14.46 5.27 -8.63
N GLY A 135 13.97 6.45 -8.20
CA GLY A 135 14.81 7.63 -8.04
C GLY A 135 15.93 7.46 -7.02
N ARG A 136 15.67 6.78 -5.89
CA ARG A 136 16.72 6.53 -4.89
C ARG A 136 17.72 5.48 -5.35
N LEU A 137 17.30 4.48 -6.11
CA LEU A 137 18.22 3.51 -6.68
C LEU A 137 19.20 4.17 -7.65
N VAL A 138 18.71 5.04 -8.53
CA VAL A 138 19.54 5.85 -9.44
C VAL A 138 20.58 6.65 -8.67
N ASP A 139 20.16 7.37 -7.62
CA ASP A 139 21.07 8.14 -6.78
C ASP A 139 22.19 7.25 -6.18
N HIS A 140 21.86 6.06 -5.68
CA HIS A 140 22.90 5.14 -5.20
C HIS A 140 23.79 4.59 -6.32
N LEU A 141 23.24 4.23 -7.48
CA LEU A 141 24.02 3.75 -8.63
C LEU A 141 25.03 4.79 -9.12
N SER A 142 24.68 6.07 -9.05
CA SER A 142 25.52 7.17 -9.51
C SER A 142 26.50 7.67 -8.44
N ASN A 143 26.08 7.73 -7.17
CA ASN A 143 26.82 8.43 -6.12
C ASN A 143 27.44 7.52 -5.05
N THR A 144 27.09 6.22 -4.99
CA THR A 144 27.62 5.31 -3.97
C THR A 144 28.80 4.52 -4.50
N LYS A 145 30.00 4.89 -4.04
CA LYS A 145 31.25 4.24 -4.45
C LYS A 145 31.21 2.73 -4.19
N GLY A 146 31.51 1.94 -5.23
CA GLY A 146 31.57 0.48 -5.14
C GLY A 146 30.23 -0.24 -5.20
N PHE A 147 29.10 0.48 -5.28
CA PHE A 147 27.80 -0.12 -5.53
C PHE A 147 27.56 -0.30 -7.04
N SER A 148 27.14 -1.49 -7.45
CA SER A 148 26.79 -1.77 -8.84
C SER A 148 25.85 -2.97 -8.91
N LEU A 149 24.96 -2.97 -9.91
CA LEU A 149 24.05 -4.07 -10.22
C LEU A 149 24.44 -4.82 -11.51
N ARG A 150 25.72 -4.75 -11.94
CA ARG A 150 26.20 -5.41 -13.17
C ARG A 150 26.09 -6.94 -13.14
N THR A 151 26.08 -7.55 -11.95
CA THR A 151 25.99 -9.01 -11.75
C THR A 151 24.58 -9.49 -11.39
N LEU A 152 23.57 -8.62 -11.55
CA LEU A 152 22.18 -8.89 -11.22
C LEU A 152 21.62 -10.08 -12.02
N LYS A 153 20.94 -11.01 -11.36
CA LYS A 153 20.29 -12.16 -12.00
C LYS A 153 18.78 -11.98 -12.17
N TYR A 154 18.15 -11.21 -11.28
CA TYR A 154 16.71 -10.97 -11.28
C TYR A 154 16.36 -9.49 -11.18
N LEU A 155 15.46 -9.03 -12.05
CA LEU A 155 14.77 -7.76 -11.93
C LEU A 155 13.28 -8.00 -11.68
N VAL A 156 12.71 -7.36 -10.67
CA VAL A 156 11.27 -7.36 -10.42
C VAL A 156 10.73 -5.95 -10.52
N LEU A 157 9.61 -5.78 -11.23
CA LEU A 157 8.84 -4.55 -11.34
C LEU A 157 7.49 -4.79 -10.68
N ASP A 158 7.32 -4.42 -9.41
CA ASP A 158 6.03 -4.57 -8.71
C ASP A 158 5.21 -3.27 -8.76
N GLU A 159 3.89 -3.43 -8.83
CA GLU A 159 2.95 -2.35 -9.16
C GLU A 159 3.41 -1.54 -10.41
N ALA A 160 3.74 -2.25 -11.50
CA ALA A 160 4.35 -1.68 -12.70
C ALA A 160 3.51 -0.59 -13.40
N ASP A 161 2.19 -0.60 -13.25
CA ASP A 161 1.33 0.48 -13.75
C ASP A 161 1.54 1.82 -13.04
N ARG A 162 2.08 1.80 -11.82
CA ARG A 162 2.41 3.01 -11.02
C ARG A 162 3.87 3.43 -11.14
N LEU A 163 4.76 2.48 -11.36
CA LEU A 163 6.16 2.75 -11.70
C LEU A 163 6.31 3.58 -13.00
N LEU A 164 5.24 3.69 -13.80
CA LEU A 164 5.24 4.41 -15.07
C LEU A 164 4.49 5.75 -15.05
N ASN A 165 4.29 6.31 -13.86
CA ASN A 165 3.95 7.72 -13.73
C ASN A 165 5.14 8.58 -14.19
N ASP A 166 4.88 9.80 -14.66
CA ASP A 166 5.88 10.65 -15.34
C ASP A 166 7.13 10.93 -14.49
N ASP A 167 7.02 10.83 -13.16
CA ASP A 167 8.11 11.02 -12.19
C ASP A 167 9.16 9.89 -12.20
N PHE A 168 8.83 8.69 -12.67
CA PHE A 168 9.68 7.49 -12.53
C PHE A 168 10.20 6.91 -13.86
N GLU A 169 9.59 7.26 -15.01
CA GLU A 169 9.97 6.69 -16.30
C GLU A 169 11.46 6.90 -16.61
N LYS A 170 11.97 8.12 -16.41
CA LYS A 170 13.39 8.45 -16.63
C LYS A 170 14.33 7.64 -15.75
N ALA A 171 13.99 7.49 -14.47
CA ALA A 171 14.81 6.74 -13.53
C ALA A 171 14.86 5.25 -13.88
N ILE A 172 13.74 4.69 -14.35
CA ILE A 172 13.69 3.30 -14.81
C ILE A 172 14.55 3.10 -16.05
N ASP A 173 14.46 4.00 -17.04
CA ASP A 173 15.30 3.92 -18.24
C ASP A 173 16.81 3.96 -17.90
N GLU A 174 17.22 4.81 -16.95
CA GLU A 174 18.59 4.88 -16.45
C GLU A 174 19.02 3.57 -15.76
N ILE A 175 18.18 3.02 -14.87
CA ILE A 175 18.45 1.71 -14.23
C ILE A 175 18.63 0.62 -15.27
N LEU A 176 17.71 0.53 -16.24
CA LEU A 176 17.76 -0.47 -17.30
C LEU A 176 19.01 -0.36 -18.18
N SER A 177 19.59 0.83 -18.29
CA SER A 177 20.81 1.07 -19.07
C SER A 177 22.09 0.53 -18.40
N VAL A 178 22.08 0.35 -17.06
CA VAL A 178 23.28 -0.06 -16.30
C VAL A 178 23.23 -1.48 -15.76
N ILE A 179 22.06 -2.11 -15.71
CA ILE A 179 21.89 -3.53 -15.31
C ILE A 179 22.10 -4.49 -16.50
N PRO A 180 22.50 -5.75 -16.27
CA PRO A 180 22.74 -6.71 -17.34
C PRO A 180 21.46 -7.03 -18.12
N ARG A 181 21.59 -7.22 -19.44
CA ARG A 181 20.50 -7.69 -20.31
C ARG A 181 20.20 -9.17 -20.13
N ASP A 182 21.22 -9.98 -19.82
CA ASP A 182 21.04 -11.39 -19.50
C ASP A 182 20.67 -11.55 -18.03
N ARG A 183 19.36 -11.51 -17.77
CA ARG A 183 18.73 -11.63 -16.46
C ARG A 183 17.31 -12.15 -16.65
N ARG A 184 16.68 -12.61 -15.57
CA ARG A 184 15.26 -12.92 -15.53
C ARG A 184 14.51 -11.68 -15.07
N THR A 185 13.41 -11.36 -15.74
CA THR A 185 12.59 -10.20 -15.39
C THR A 185 11.16 -10.62 -15.07
N TYR A 186 10.67 -10.18 -13.92
CA TYR A 186 9.30 -10.39 -13.48
C TYR A 186 8.57 -9.05 -13.39
N LEU A 187 7.46 -8.92 -14.10
CA LEU A 187 6.61 -7.72 -14.10
C LEU A 187 5.27 -8.07 -13.47
N PHE A 188 4.96 -7.44 -12.34
CA PHE A 188 3.70 -7.61 -11.63
C PHE A 188 2.90 -6.31 -11.64
N SER A 189 1.65 -6.40 -12.08
CA SER A 189 0.77 -5.22 -12.19
C SER A 189 -0.67 -5.60 -11.88
N ALA A 190 -1.47 -4.63 -11.42
CA ALA A 190 -2.91 -4.82 -11.37
C ALA A 190 -3.55 -4.63 -12.76
N THR A 191 -2.94 -3.77 -13.61
CA THR A 191 -3.54 -3.37 -14.89
C THR A 191 -2.53 -3.38 -16.03
N MET A 192 -2.99 -3.71 -17.25
CA MET A 192 -2.19 -3.61 -18.48
C MET A 192 -2.48 -2.32 -19.23
N THR A 193 -1.78 -1.26 -18.86
CA THR A 193 -1.86 0.03 -19.57
C THR A 193 -0.99 0.04 -20.82
N LYS A 194 -1.16 1.04 -21.71
CA LYS A 194 -0.27 1.24 -22.86
C LYS A 194 1.19 1.44 -22.41
N LYS A 195 1.39 2.19 -21.31
CA LYS A 195 2.72 2.40 -20.71
C LYS A 195 3.31 1.08 -20.21
N VAL A 196 2.54 0.25 -19.50
CA VAL A 196 3.01 -1.08 -19.04
C VAL A 196 3.40 -1.98 -20.22
N LYS A 197 2.65 -1.94 -21.32
CA LYS A 197 3.04 -2.67 -22.55
C LYS A 197 4.35 -2.17 -23.16
N LYS A 198 4.65 -0.87 -23.09
CA LYS A 198 5.93 -0.30 -23.52
C LYS A 198 7.07 -0.79 -22.63
N LEU A 199 6.89 -0.71 -21.31
CA LEU A 199 7.87 -1.22 -20.33
C LEU A 199 8.12 -2.72 -20.51
N GLN A 200 7.05 -3.50 -20.74
CA GLN A 200 7.16 -4.92 -21.02
C GLN A 200 8.14 -5.20 -22.18
N ARG A 201 7.98 -4.48 -23.29
CA ARG A 201 8.81 -4.66 -24.50
C ARG A 201 10.27 -4.25 -24.27
N ALA A 202 10.51 -3.31 -23.36
CA ALA A 202 11.86 -2.84 -23.05
C ALA A 202 12.61 -3.79 -22.09
N CYS A 203 11.89 -4.46 -21.18
CA CYS A 203 12.51 -5.16 -20.06
C CYS A 203 12.49 -6.68 -20.14
N LEU A 204 11.54 -7.29 -20.86
CA LEU A 204 11.30 -8.73 -20.83
C LEU A 204 11.62 -9.43 -22.15
N LYS A 205 12.01 -10.70 -22.08
CA LYS A 205 12.34 -11.58 -23.22
C LYS A 205 11.42 -12.82 -23.23
N ASN A 206 10.56 -12.94 -24.26
CA ASN A 206 9.56 -14.02 -24.39
C ASN A 206 8.81 -14.35 -23.07
N PRO A 207 8.20 -13.34 -22.42
CA PRO A 207 7.57 -13.54 -21.12
C PRO A 207 6.31 -14.40 -21.22
N VAL A 208 6.07 -15.23 -20.21
CA VAL A 208 4.78 -15.88 -20.02
C VAL A 208 3.85 -14.92 -19.29
N LYS A 209 2.63 -14.78 -19.80
CA LYS A 209 1.62 -13.89 -19.25
C LYS A 209 0.58 -14.69 -18.48
N ILE A 210 0.37 -14.29 -17.23
CA ILE A 210 -0.48 -14.97 -16.26
C ILE A 210 -1.55 -13.97 -15.79
N GLU A 211 -2.82 -14.33 -15.97
CA GLU A 211 -3.97 -13.48 -15.63
C GLU A 211 -4.84 -14.18 -14.60
N ALA A 212 -4.58 -13.94 -13.32
CA ALA A 212 -5.32 -14.57 -12.22
C ALA A 212 -6.69 -13.89 -11.93
N ALA A 213 -7.06 -12.86 -12.70
CA ALA A 213 -8.33 -12.15 -12.58
C ALA A 213 -8.82 -11.65 -13.95
N SER A 214 -10.14 -11.65 -14.18
CA SER A 214 -10.75 -10.96 -15.31
C SER A 214 -10.42 -9.46 -15.26
N LYS A 215 -10.15 -8.85 -16.42
CA LYS A 215 -9.80 -7.43 -16.56
C LYS A 215 -10.73 -6.56 -15.69
N TYR A 216 -10.18 -5.94 -14.64
CA TYR A 216 -10.86 -4.98 -13.76
C TYR A 216 -12.05 -5.52 -12.95
N SER A 217 -12.04 -6.80 -12.55
CA SER A 217 -13.03 -7.32 -11.59
C SER A 217 -12.59 -7.14 -10.14
N THR A 218 -13.53 -6.73 -9.28
CA THR A 218 -13.42 -6.86 -7.83
C THR A 218 -13.63 -8.30 -7.38
N VAL A 219 -13.18 -8.66 -6.17
CA VAL A 219 -13.43 -10.00 -5.58
C VAL A 219 -14.93 -10.26 -5.45
N ASP A 220 -15.38 -11.50 -5.68
CA ASP A 220 -16.81 -11.86 -5.63
C ASP A 220 -17.41 -11.69 -4.22
N THR A 221 -16.59 -11.85 -3.17
CA THR A 221 -16.99 -11.68 -1.77
C THR A 221 -17.10 -10.22 -1.31
N LEU A 222 -16.81 -9.26 -2.20
CA LEU A 222 -16.85 -7.83 -1.91
C LEU A 222 -18.20 -7.21 -2.27
N LYS A 223 -18.98 -6.86 -1.23
CA LYS A 223 -20.22 -6.09 -1.38
C LYS A 223 -19.88 -4.62 -1.64
N GLN A 224 -20.26 -4.12 -2.82
CA GLN A 224 -20.04 -2.74 -3.22
C GLN A 224 -21.36 -2.00 -3.26
N GLN A 225 -21.41 -0.83 -2.62
CA GLN A 225 -22.59 0.02 -2.58
C GLN A 225 -22.19 1.49 -2.80
N TYR A 226 -23.15 2.31 -3.20
CA TYR A 226 -22.97 3.77 -3.26
C TYR A 226 -24.09 4.48 -2.51
N ARG A 227 -23.85 5.73 -2.09
CA ARG A 227 -24.91 6.61 -1.56
C ARG A 227 -24.76 7.97 -2.19
N PHE A 228 -25.76 8.43 -2.94
CA PHE A 228 -25.74 9.76 -3.55
C PHE A 228 -26.29 10.79 -2.58
N VAL A 229 -25.47 11.75 -2.17
CA VAL A 229 -25.80 12.71 -1.12
C VAL A 229 -25.30 14.11 -1.45
N PRO A 230 -26.03 15.17 -1.09
CA PRO A 230 -25.52 16.53 -1.19
C PRO A 230 -24.20 16.69 -0.43
N ALA A 231 -23.24 17.40 -1.02
CA ALA A 231 -21.90 17.58 -0.43
C ALA A 231 -21.92 18.06 1.03
N LYS A 232 -22.89 18.91 1.40
CA LYS A 232 -23.06 19.43 2.78
C LYS A 232 -23.36 18.35 3.82
N TYR A 233 -23.91 17.21 3.42
CA TYR A 233 -24.33 16.13 4.32
C TYR A 233 -23.35 14.95 4.36
N LYS A 234 -22.28 14.94 3.56
CA LYS A 234 -21.30 13.83 3.51
C LYS A 234 -20.77 13.42 4.88
N ASP A 235 -20.51 14.40 5.75
CA ASP A 235 -20.01 14.14 7.11
C ASP A 235 -21.03 13.37 7.95
N CYS A 236 -22.32 13.67 7.80
CA CYS A 236 -23.41 12.99 8.52
C CYS A 236 -23.55 11.55 8.05
N TYR A 237 -23.56 11.33 6.73
CA TYR A 237 -23.62 9.99 6.16
C TYR A 237 -22.40 9.14 6.52
N LEU A 238 -21.20 9.72 6.55
CA LEU A 238 -20.02 9.01 7.03
C LEU A 238 -20.19 8.55 8.49
N VAL A 239 -20.66 9.45 9.36
CA VAL A 239 -20.86 9.13 10.78
C VAL A 239 -21.95 8.09 10.95
N TYR A 240 -23.04 8.17 10.20
CA TYR A 240 -24.11 7.17 10.20
C TYR A 240 -23.56 5.78 9.83
N ILE A 241 -22.87 5.66 8.70
CA ILE A 241 -22.27 4.40 8.23
C ILE A 241 -21.30 3.81 9.27
N LEU A 242 -20.43 4.65 9.86
CA LEU A 242 -19.48 4.22 10.88
C LEU A 242 -20.16 3.82 12.20
N THR A 243 -21.36 4.34 12.48
CA THR A 243 -22.16 4.00 13.66
C THR A 243 -22.85 2.65 13.46
N GLU A 244 -23.48 2.42 12.31
CA GLU A 244 -24.11 1.13 11.99
C GLU A 244 -23.10 -0.02 12.03
N MET A 245 -21.90 0.23 11.51
CA MET A 245 -20.80 -0.75 11.47
C MET A 245 -19.83 -0.59 12.64
N SER A 246 -20.32 -0.13 13.81
CA SER A 246 -19.46 0.11 14.98
C SER A 246 -18.63 -1.12 15.36
N GLY A 247 -17.37 -0.88 15.76
CA GLY A 247 -16.41 -1.94 16.05
C GLY A 247 -15.67 -2.49 14.83
N SER A 248 -16.18 -2.32 13.61
CA SER A 248 -15.50 -2.75 12.38
C SER A 248 -14.20 -1.98 12.14
N THR A 249 -13.19 -2.65 11.59
CA THR A 249 -12.01 -1.98 11.06
C THR A 249 -12.34 -1.32 9.72
N SER A 250 -12.06 -0.03 9.61
CA SER A 250 -12.49 0.80 8.48
C SER A 250 -11.35 1.59 7.88
N MET A 251 -11.27 1.63 6.55
CA MET A 251 -10.42 2.60 5.82
C MET A 251 -11.29 3.63 5.13
N VAL A 252 -11.07 4.91 5.43
CA VAL A 252 -11.78 6.04 4.82
C VAL A 252 -10.84 6.80 3.90
N PHE A 253 -11.20 6.87 2.61
CA PHE A 253 -10.39 7.53 1.60
C PHE A 253 -10.87 8.96 1.31
N THR A 254 -9.98 9.92 1.46
CA THR A 254 -10.20 11.33 1.11
C THR A 254 -9.24 11.79 0.01
N ARG A 255 -9.59 12.86 -0.70
CA ARG A 255 -8.77 13.38 -1.80
C ARG A 255 -7.52 14.11 -1.33
N THR A 256 -7.62 14.91 -0.26
CA THR A 256 -6.53 15.79 0.20
C THR A 256 -6.02 15.40 1.59
N CYS A 257 -4.76 15.74 1.87
CA CYS A 257 -4.15 15.57 3.19
C CYS A 257 -4.92 16.35 4.27
N ASP A 258 -5.35 17.58 3.96
CA ASP A 258 -6.10 18.41 4.91
C ASP A 258 -7.47 17.80 5.26
N ALA A 259 -8.14 17.18 4.28
CA ALA A 259 -9.37 16.45 4.52
C ALA A 259 -9.16 15.26 5.46
N THR A 260 -8.04 14.51 5.33
CA THR A 260 -7.75 13.41 6.27
C THR A 260 -7.68 13.91 7.72
N MET A 261 -7.04 15.06 7.93
CA MET A 261 -6.86 15.67 9.24
C MET A 261 -8.17 16.19 9.80
N LEU A 262 -8.91 16.99 9.02
CA LEU A 262 -10.21 17.52 9.43
C LEU A 262 -11.18 16.42 9.80
N LEU A 263 -11.28 15.38 8.97
CA LEU A 263 -12.20 14.27 9.20
C LEU A 263 -11.82 13.46 10.45
N ALA A 264 -10.52 13.28 10.71
CA ALA A 264 -10.06 12.63 11.93
C ALA A 264 -10.47 13.42 13.18
N TYR A 265 -10.34 14.75 13.16
CA TYR A 265 -10.78 15.60 14.27
C TYR A 265 -12.31 15.57 14.47
N ILE A 266 -13.08 15.60 13.39
CA ILE A 266 -14.55 15.50 13.45
C ILE A 266 -14.93 14.19 14.14
N LEU A 267 -14.42 13.07 13.62
CA LEU A 267 -14.72 11.74 14.15
C LEU A 267 -14.28 11.59 15.61
N ARG A 268 -13.10 12.09 15.99
CA ARG A 268 -12.64 12.06 17.40
C ARG A 268 -13.52 12.89 18.33
N ASN A 269 -13.94 14.09 17.93
CA ASN A 269 -14.88 14.90 18.72
C ASN A 269 -16.24 14.22 18.88
N LEU A 270 -16.59 13.30 17.99
CA LEU A 270 -17.80 12.47 18.06
C LEU A 270 -17.59 11.14 18.81
N GLY A 271 -16.38 10.87 19.31
CA GLY A 271 -16.03 9.68 20.09
C GLY A 271 -15.47 8.50 19.28
N PHE A 272 -15.25 8.65 17.98
CA PHE A 272 -14.66 7.60 17.15
C PHE A 272 -13.13 7.57 17.29
N ARG A 273 -12.56 6.35 17.23
CA ARG A 273 -11.12 6.12 17.28
C ARG A 273 -10.50 6.19 15.88
N ALA A 274 -10.52 7.39 15.33
CA ALA A 274 -10.02 7.68 13.98
C ALA A 274 -8.57 8.15 14.00
N ILE A 275 -7.77 7.72 13.02
CA ILE A 275 -6.39 8.13 12.86
C ILE A 275 -6.08 8.49 11.40
N PRO A 276 -5.49 9.68 11.12
CA PRO A 276 -5.12 10.04 9.77
C PRO A 276 -3.74 9.49 9.40
N ILE A 277 -3.58 9.09 8.14
CA ILE A 277 -2.30 8.83 7.49
C ILE A 277 -2.29 9.55 6.14
N ASN A 278 -1.40 10.53 5.99
CA ASN A 278 -1.30 11.34 4.77
C ASN A 278 0.16 11.65 4.40
N GLY A 279 0.36 12.25 3.22
CA GLY A 279 1.69 12.54 2.69
C GLY A 279 2.45 13.68 3.38
N HIS A 280 1.78 14.50 4.21
CA HIS A 280 2.44 15.54 5.01
C HIS A 280 3.05 14.99 6.30
N MET A 281 2.70 13.78 6.70
CA MET A 281 3.25 13.15 7.90
C MET A 281 4.65 12.60 7.65
N THR A 282 5.54 12.75 8.64
CA THR A 282 6.83 12.08 8.62
C THR A 282 6.66 10.56 8.61
N GLN A 283 7.66 9.84 8.09
CA GLN A 283 7.61 8.37 8.01
C GLN A 283 7.43 7.72 9.39
N ALA A 284 8.12 8.23 10.43
CA ALA A 284 7.97 7.75 11.79
C ALA A 284 6.53 7.89 12.32
N LYS A 285 5.86 9.02 12.03
CA LYS A 285 4.46 9.23 12.43
C LYS A 285 3.50 8.33 11.65
N ARG A 286 3.74 8.11 10.35
CA ARG A 286 2.95 7.16 9.54
C ARG A 286 3.05 5.74 10.08
N LEU A 287 4.26 5.30 10.43
CA LEU A 287 4.49 3.98 11.04
C LEU A 287 3.83 3.88 12.43
N GLY A 288 3.97 4.91 13.27
CA GLY A 288 3.29 4.94 14.57
C GLY A 288 1.77 4.86 14.46
N ALA A 289 1.18 5.61 13.53
CA ALA A 289 -0.25 5.57 13.26
C ALA A 289 -0.70 4.19 12.75
N LEU A 290 0.08 3.57 11.86
CA LEU A 290 -0.18 2.23 11.36
C LEU A 290 -0.11 1.18 12.48
N ASN A 291 0.88 1.28 13.37
CA ASN A 291 1.04 0.35 14.48
C ASN A 291 -0.17 0.41 15.45
N LYS A 292 -0.67 1.61 15.75
CA LYS A 292 -1.90 1.76 16.55
C LYS A 292 -3.12 1.14 15.88
N PHE A 293 -3.23 1.28 14.56
CA PHE A 293 -4.29 0.65 13.80
C PHE A 293 -4.16 -0.88 13.82
N LYS A 294 -2.96 -1.42 13.59
CA LYS A 294 -2.66 -2.86 13.67
C LYS A 294 -2.92 -3.45 15.05
N ALA A 295 -2.60 -2.70 16.11
CA ALA A 295 -2.81 -3.10 17.50
C ALA A 295 -4.29 -3.00 17.94
N GLY A 296 -5.17 -2.45 17.09
CA GLY A 296 -6.59 -2.27 17.42
C GLY A 296 -6.87 -1.09 18.38
N GLU A 297 -5.89 -0.24 18.69
CA GLU A 297 -6.08 1.01 19.48
C GLU A 297 -6.98 2.00 18.73
N CYS A 298 -6.90 1.99 17.39
CA CYS A 298 -7.77 2.74 16.49
C CYS A 298 -8.36 1.77 15.47
N ASN A 299 -9.65 1.86 15.19
CA ASN A 299 -10.31 1.02 14.19
C ASN A 299 -10.71 1.78 12.92
N ILE A 300 -10.46 3.09 12.84
CA ILE A 300 -10.75 3.89 11.64
C ILE A 300 -9.47 4.56 11.15
N LEU A 301 -9.04 4.18 9.95
CA LEU A 301 -7.87 4.75 9.29
C LEU A 301 -8.31 5.69 8.15
N ILE A 302 -8.00 6.98 8.26
CA ILE A 302 -8.34 7.97 7.24
C ILE A 302 -7.10 8.26 6.41
N CYS A 303 -7.18 8.13 5.09
CA CYS A 303 -5.99 8.26 4.26
C CYS A 303 -6.27 8.83 2.87
N THR A 304 -5.23 9.39 2.26
CA THR A 304 -5.22 9.65 0.83
C THR A 304 -4.76 8.40 0.08
N ASP A 305 -5.02 8.37 -1.23
CA ASP A 305 -4.53 7.32 -2.10
C ASP A 305 -3.03 7.09 -1.92
N VAL A 306 -2.22 8.15 -1.96
CA VAL A 306 -0.75 8.06 -1.83
C VAL A 306 -0.36 7.44 -0.50
N ALA A 307 -1.01 7.85 0.58
CA ALA A 307 -0.59 7.48 1.92
C ALA A 307 -0.99 6.06 2.32
N SER A 308 -2.07 5.54 1.75
CA SER A 308 -2.53 4.15 1.89
C SER A 308 -1.68 3.13 1.12
N ARG A 309 -0.88 3.60 0.15
CA ARG A 309 -0.12 2.73 -0.76
C ARG A 309 1.19 2.33 -0.10
N GLY A 310 1.52 1.06 -0.25
CA GLY A 310 2.70 0.45 0.33
C GLY A 310 2.74 0.30 1.84
N LEU A 311 1.81 0.89 2.60
CA LEU A 311 1.68 0.53 4.00
C LEU A 311 1.07 -0.87 4.12
N ASP A 312 1.61 -1.66 5.05
CA ASP A 312 1.08 -2.98 5.38
C ASP A 312 -0.15 -2.83 6.23
N ILE A 313 -1.22 -2.39 5.58
CA ILE A 313 -2.49 -2.25 6.24
C ILE A 313 -3.15 -3.63 6.18
N PRO A 314 -3.44 -4.25 7.35
CA PRO A 314 -4.16 -5.51 7.38
C PRO A 314 -5.49 -5.34 6.65
N SER A 315 -6.01 -6.43 6.08
CA SER A 315 -7.32 -6.36 5.43
C SER A 315 -8.37 -5.90 6.44
N VAL A 316 -9.11 -4.87 6.04
CA VAL A 316 -10.14 -4.23 6.86
C VAL A 316 -11.52 -4.77 6.52
N ASP A 317 -12.47 -4.62 7.43
CA ASP A 317 -13.86 -5.08 7.25
C ASP A 317 -14.61 -4.16 6.28
N MET A 318 -14.31 -2.86 6.31
CA MET A 318 -14.99 -1.85 5.52
C MET A 318 -14.04 -0.85 4.85
N VAL A 319 -14.34 -0.50 3.60
CA VAL A 319 -13.73 0.61 2.88
C VAL A 319 -14.79 1.65 2.58
N ILE A 320 -14.54 2.91 2.94
CA ILE A 320 -15.40 4.04 2.61
C ILE A 320 -14.65 4.96 1.65
N ASN A 321 -15.14 5.11 0.43
CA ASN A 321 -14.72 6.21 -0.43
C ASN A 321 -15.49 7.46 0.00
N TYR A 322 -14.94 8.20 0.95
CA TYR A 322 -15.53 9.49 1.32
C TYR A 322 -15.47 10.42 0.12
N ASP A 323 -14.32 10.54 -0.56
CA ASP A 323 -14.23 11.23 -1.86
C ASP A 323 -14.03 10.22 -2.99
N ILE A 324 -14.78 10.37 -4.08
CA ILE A 324 -14.65 9.48 -5.25
C ILE A 324 -13.29 9.72 -5.95
N PRO A 325 -12.53 8.65 -6.28
CA PRO A 325 -11.26 8.81 -6.97
C PRO A 325 -11.49 9.37 -8.38
N THR A 326 -10.63 10.28 -8.81
CA THR A 326 -10.70 10.88 -10.16
C THR A 326 -10.30 9.90 -11.26
N ASN A 327 -9.51 8.88 -10.92
CA ASN A 327 -9.16 7.76 -11.79
C ASN A 327 -9.91 6.51 -11.34
N SER A 328 -10.71 5.93 -12.24
CA SER A 328 -11.52 4.73 -11.94
C SER A 328 -10.68 3.52 -11.53
N LYS A 329 -9.41 3.44 -11.92
CA LYS A 329 -8.52 2.35 -11.48
C LYS A 329 -8.18 2.43 -10.00
N ASP A 330 -8.08 3.65 -9.45
CA ASP A 330 -7.81 3.85 -8.03
C ASP A 330 -8.93 3.27 -7.17
N TYR A 331 -10.18 3.26 -7.65
CA TYR A 331 -11.28 2.58 -6.98
C TYR A 331 -10.98 1.11 -6.71
N ILE A 332 -10.51 0.35 -7.71
CA ILE A 332 -10.16 -1.07 -7.57
C ILE A 332 -9.10 -1.26 -6.48
N HIS A 333 -8.11 -0.37 -6.42
CA HIS A 333 -7.04 -0.42 -5.42
C HIS A 333 -7.52 -0.08 -4.00
N ARG A 334 -8.48 0.84 -3.88
CA ARG A 334 -9.08 1.23 -2.60
C ARG A 334 -9.96 0.11 -2.07
N VAL A 335 -10.91 -0.38 -2.86
CA VAL A 335 -11.85 -1.43 -2.41
C VAL A 335 -11.16 -2.79 -2.25
N GLY A 336 -10.05 -3.02 -2.96
CA GLY A 336 -9.17 -4.16 -2.73
C GLY A 336 -8.40 -4.13 -1.40
N ARG A 337 -8.70 -3.20 -0.46
CA ARG A 337 -8.20 -3.21 0.92
C ARG A 337 -9.06 -4.04 1.87
N THR A 338 -10.28 -4.38 1.44
CA THR A 338 -11.17 -5.32 2.13
C THR A 338 -11.33 -6.61 1.31
N ALA A 339 -12.09 -7.57 1.82
CA ALA A 339 -12.39 -8.85 1.16
C ALA A 339 -11.15 -9.63 0.68
N ARG A 340 -10.05 -9.60 1.45
CA ARG A 340 -8.81 -10.35 1.11
C ARG A 340 -8.79 -11.73 1.75
N ALA A 341 -7.99 -12.63 1.15
CA ALA A 341 -7.72 -13.98 1.66
C ALA A 341 -9.01 -14.78 1.96
N GLY A 342 -9.99 -14.72 1.05
CA GLY A 342 -11.25 -15.46 1.16
C GLY A 342 -12.30 -14.82 2.09
N ARG A 343 -11.98 -13.73 2.79
CA ARG A 343 -12.95 -13.01 3.63
C ARG A 343 -13.94 -12.20 2.80
N SER A 344 -15.13 -11.98 3.35
CA SER A 344 -16.08 -10.98 2.84
C SER A 344 -15.68 -9.57 3.29
N GLY A 345 -16.21 -8.56 2.60
CA GLY A 345 -15.92 -7.17 2.90
C GLY A 345 -16.94 -6.23 2.28
N VAL A 346 -17.01 -5.01 2.80
CA VAL A 346 -17.95 -3.98 2.32
C VAL A 346 -17.20 -2.76 1.82
N ALA A 347 -17.59 -2.24 0.66
CA ALA A 347 -17.11 -0.98 0.10
C ALA A 347 -18.27 -0.03 -0.16
N ILE A 348 -18.26 1.15 0.47
CA ILE A 348 -19.31 2.15 0.33
C ILE A 348 -18.71 3.43 -0.28
N SER A 349 -19.30 3.90 -1.37
CA SER A 349 -18.92 5.15 -2.03
C SER A 349 -19.92 6.27 -1.72
N ILE A 350 -19.49 7.32 -1.04
CA ILE A 350 -20.32 8.50 -0.78
C ILE A 350 -20.14 9.47 -1.95
N VAL A 351 -21.12 9.50 -2.85
CA VAL A 351 -21.07 10.26 -4.11
C VAL A 351 -21.82 11.57 -3.91
N ASN A 352 -21.23 12.71 -4.27
CA ASN A 352 -21.94 13.99 -4.29
C ASN A 352 -22.16 14.50 -5.71
N GLN A 353 -22.86 15.64 -5.83
CA GLN A 353 -23.22 16.24 -7.10
C GLN A 353 -22.02 16.61 -8.00
N TYR A 354 -20.83 16.82 -7.42
CA TYR A 354 -19.61 17.18 -8.16
C TYR A 354 -18.77 15.95 -8.55
N GLU A 355 -19.09 14.77 -8.00
CA GLU A 355 -18.30 13.54 -8.11
C GLU A 355 -19.00 12.48 -8.97
N LEU A 356 -20.21 12.78 -9.46
CA LEU A 356 -21.05 11.85 -10.21
C LEU A 356 -20.35 11.32 -11.48
N GLU A 357 -19.70 12.18 -12.25
CA GLU A 357 -19.02 11.76 -13.48
C GLU A 357 -17.89 10.75 -13.19
N TRP A 358 -17.08 11.00 -12.17
CA TRP A 358 -16.03 10.08 -11.74
C TRP A 358 -16.60 8.74 -11.27
N TYR A 359 -17.73 8.78 -10.56
CA TYR A 359 -18.44 7.57 -10.14
C TYR A 359 -18.96 6.76 -11.34
N LEU A 360 -19.54 7.42 -12.35
CA LEU A 360 -20.01 6.74 -13.55
C LEU A 360 -18.86 6.08 -14.34
N GLN A 361 -17.66 6.68 -14.34
CA GLN A 361 -16.47 6.03 -14.92
C GLN A 361 -16.04 4.78 -14.14
N ILE A 362 -16.29 4.71 -12.83
CA ILE A 362 -16.05 3.51 -12.02
C ILE A 362 -17.01 2.40 -12.42
N GLU A 363 -18.32 2.67 -12.46
CA GLU A 363 -19.34 1.69 -12.89
C GLU A 363 -19.05 1.16 -14.30
N LYS A 364 -18.65 2.05 -15.21
CA LYS A 364 -18.24 1.69 -16.57
C LYS A 364 -17.00 0.78 -16.57
N LEU A 365 -16.02 1.04 -15.71
CA LEU A 365 -14.81 0.23 -15.61
C LEU A 365 -15.10 -1.18 -15.06
N ILE A 366 -15.94 -1.28 -14.03
CA ILE A 366 -16.31 -2.57 -13.40
C ILE A 366 -17.39 -3.33 -14.19
N GLY A 367 -18.04 -2.67 -15.15
CA GLY A 367 -19.07 -3.27 -16.00
C GLY A 367 -20.39 -3.58 -15.29
N LYS A 368 -20.66 -2.96 -14.14
CA LYS A 368 -21.90 -3.16 -13.37
C LYS A 368 -22.36 -1.88 -12.66
N LYS A 369 -23.66 -1.75 -12.49
CA LYS A 369 -24.28 -0.76 -11.61
C LYS A 369 -24.16 -1.23 -10.16
N LEU A 370 -23.74 -0.35 -9.26
CA LEU A 370 -23.68 -0.69 -7.84
C LEU A 370 -25.04 -0.43 -7.19
N PRO A 371 -25.49 -1.28 -6.26
CA PRO A 371 -26.70 -1.00 -5.48
C PRO A 371 -26.49 0.18 -4.53
N GLU A 372 -27.58 0.86 -4.18
CA GLU A 372 -27.55 1.93 -3.21
C GLU A 372 -27.35 1.37 -1.77
N TYR A 373 -26.69 2.15 -0.92
CA TYR A 373 -26.57 1.88 0.50
C TYR A 373 -27.84 2.36 1.22
N PRO A 374 -28.58 1.48 1.93
CA PRO A 374 -29.79 1.87 2.64
C PRO A 374 -29.41 2.78 3.82
N ALA A 375 -29.85 4.03 3.82
CA ALA A 375 -29.59 4.96 4.91
C ALA A 375 -30.65 6.06 4.93
N GLU A 376 -31.77 5.85 5.59
CA GLU A 376 -32.92 6.76 5.55
C GLU A 376 -32.52 8.19 5.92
N GLU A 377 -32.84 9.16 5.05
CA GLU A 377 -32.35 10.54 5.20
C GLU A 377 -32.78 11.14 6.54
N GLU A 378 -34.00 10.86 6.98
CA GLU A 378 -34.53 11.33 8.27
C GLU A 378 -33.68 10.85 9.45
N GLU A 379 -33.25 9.59 9.45
CA GLU A 379 -32.38 9.03 10.50
C GLU A 379 -30.98 9.65 10.47
N VAL A 380 -30.42 9.81 9.27
CA VAL A 380 -29.08 10.39 9.09
C VAL A 380 -29.07 11.84 9.57
N LEU A 381 -30.13 12.60 9.29
CA LEU A 381 -30.22 14.01 9.64
C LEU A 381 -30.42 14.27 11.13
N LEU A 382 -30.80 13.26 11.94
CA LEU A 382 -30.75 13.36 13.41
C LEU A 382 -29.33 13.65 13.92
N LEU A 383 -28.29 13.27 13.16
CA LEU A 383 -26.89 13.51 13.50
C LEU A 383 -26.42 14.92 13.10
N LEU A 384 -27.20 15.68 12.33
CA LEU A 384 -26.76 16.89 11.66
C LEU A 384 -26.22 17.95 12.62
N GLU A 385 -26.95 18.23 13.70
CA GLU A 385 -26.55 19.26 14.68
C GLU A 385 -25.20 18.88 15.32
N ARG A 386 -25.11 17.66 15.85
CA ARG A 386 -23.92 17.15 16.53
C ARG A 386 -22.70 17.10 15.60
N VAL A 387 -22.88 16.66 14.36
CA VAL A 387 -21.80 16.59 13.36
C VAL A 387 -21.36 17.99 12.93
N THR A 388 -22.29 18.92 12.77
CA THR A 388 -21.99 20.32 12.42
C THR A 388 -21.19 21.00 13.52
N GLU A 389 -21.54 20.78 14.79
CA GLU A 389 -20.79 21.34 15.92
C GLU A 389 -19.39 20.71 16.02
N ALA A 390 -19.29 19.39 15.87
CA ALA A 390 -17.98 18.71 15.84
C ALA A 390 -17.08 19.22 14.71
N LYS A 391 -17.65 19.54 13.53
CA LYS A 391 -16.96 20.15 12.40
C LYS A 391 -16.49 21.56 12.71
N ARG A 392 -17.35 22.40 13.30
CA ARG A 392 -16.98 23.76 13.73
C ARG A 392 -15.80 23.75 14.70
N ILE A 393 -15.86 22.91 15.74
CA ILE A 393 -14.78 22.75 16.73
C ILE A 393 -13.48 22.29 16.04
N SER A 394 -13.58 21.32 15.13
CA SER A 394 -12.41 20.78 14.40
C SER A 394 -11.74 21.84 13.51
N GLN A 395 -12.53 22.66 12.82
CA GLN A 395 -12.02 23.75 11.99
C GLN A 395 -11.34 24.85 12.83
N MET A 396 -11.88 25.17 14.00
CA MET A 396 -11.24 26.11 14.93
C MET A 396 -9.87 25.61 15.38
N LYS A 397 -9.78 24.34 15.83
CA LYS A 397 -8.51 23.71 16.22
C LYS A 397 -7.47 23.73 15.10
N LEU A 398 -7.86 23.39 13.87
CA LEU A 398 -6.95 23.41 12.72
C LEU A 398 -6.46 24.83 12.38
N LYS A 399 -7.33 25.84 12.48
CA LYS A 399 -6.95 27.24 12.26
C LYS A 399 -5.99 27.76 13.32
N GLU A 400 -6.19 27.42 14.59
CA GLU A 400 -5.29 27.80 15.69
C GLU A 400 -3.90 27.17 15.53
N ALA A 401 -3.85 25.89 15.14
CA ALA A 401 -2.60 25.20 14.81
C ALA A 401 -1.87 25.82 13.61
N GLY A 402 -2.60 26.22 12.56
CA GLY A 402 -2.03 26.90 11.39
C GLY A 402 -1.63 28.36 11.63
N GLY A 403 -2.32 29.07 12.53
CA GLY A 403 -2.06 30.48 12.87
C GLY A 403 -0.76 30.68 13.65
N LYS A 404 -0.37 29.72 14.51
CA LYS A 404 0.92 29.78 15.22
C LYS A 404 2.13 29.58 14.30
N LYS A 405 1.99 28.86 13.19
CA LYS A 405 3.05 28.70 12.16
C LYS A 405 3.50 30.02 11.53
N ARG A 406 2.68 31.07 11.54
CA ARG A 406 3.06 32.40 11.02
C ARG A 406 3.80 33.30 12.01
N ARG A 407 3.80 32.97 13.31
CA ARG A 407 4.38 33.81 14.37
C ARG A 407 5.67 33.27 15.00
N LYS A 408 6.02 31.99 14.78
CA LYS A 408 7.31 31.42 15.16
C LYS A 408 7.94 30.69 13.99
N ARG A 409 9.03 31.26 13.46
CA ARG A 409 10.01 30.50 12.68
C ARG A 409 10.65 29.50 13.66
N GLY A 410 10.19 28.25 13.61
CA GLY A 410 10.70 27.12 14.40
C GLY A 410 9.81 26.74 15.59
N GLU A 411 8.90 25.79 15.34
CA GLU A 411 8.25 24.81 16.25
C GLU A 411 6.76 24.63 15.90
N ASP A 412 6.36 23.35 15.86
CA ASP A 412 5.26 22.80 15.07
C ASP A 412 4.04 22.46 15.96
N ASP A 413 3.15 23.42 16.19
CA ASP A 413 2.00 23.24 17.11
C ASP A 413 0.89 22.33 16.54
N GLY A 414 0.73 22.24 15.21
CA GLY A 414 -0.24 21.31 14.59
C GLY A 414 0.18 19.84 14.68
N GLU A 415 1.45 19.61 14.96
CA GLU A 415 2.04 18.29 15.20
C GLU A 415 1.83 17.81 16.63
N GLU A 416 1.72 18.70 17.63
CA GLU A 416 1.61 18.31 19.04
C GLU A 416 0.37 17.47 19.35
N ASP A 417 -0.78 17.75 18.77
CA ASP A 417 -2.01 16.99 19.07
C ASP A 417 -2.03 15.62 18.40
N ILE A 418 -1.45 15.51 17.20
CA ILE A 418 -1.18 14.21 16.58
C ILE A 418 -0.16 13.46 17.43
N ASP A 419 0.90 14.12 17.90
CA ASP A 419 1.93 13.50 18.71
C ASP A 419 1.42 13.11 20.10
N ARG A 420 0.53 13.90 20.74
CA ARG A 420 -0.18 13.51 21.97
C ARG A 420 -1.07 12.30 21.72
N TYR A 421 -1.84 12.31 20.63
CA TYR A 421 -2.69 11.18 20.26
C TYR A 421 -1.86 9.93 19.91
N LEU A 422 -0.70 10.11 19.29
CA LEU A 422 0.26 9.07 18.96
C LEU A 422 1.12 8.64 20.17
N GLY A 423 1.08 9.38 21.29
CA GLY A 423 1.93 9.13 22.46
C GLY A 423 3.42 9.45 22.26
N LEU A 424 3.76 10.26 21.25
CA LEU A 424 5.13 10.57 20.82
C LEU A 424 5.75 11.79 21.52
N SER A 425 5.05 12.45 22.45
CA SER A 425 5.61 13.65 23.10
C SER A 425 6.83 13.29 23.94
N LYS A 426 8.01 13.79 23.56
CA LYS A 426 9.20 13.74 24.42
C LYS A 426 8.89 14.48 25.72
N GLY A 427 9.09 13.80 26.85
CA GLY A 427 9.07 14.42 28.17
C GLY A 427 9.95 15.67 28.15
N LYS A 428 9.39 16.80 28.60
CA LYS A 428 10.12 18.05 28.75
C LYS A 428 11.40 17.77 29.56
N SER A 429 12.55 18.07 28.97
CA SER A 429 13.83 17.96 29.64
C SER A 429 13.79 18.77 30.94
N SER A 430 14.18 18.10 32.02
CA SER A 430 14.37 18.70 33.34
C SER A 430 15.23 19.96 33.22
N LYS A 431 14.70 21.09 33.69
CA LYS A 431 15.46 22.34 33.87
C LYS A 431 16.75 22.02 34.65
N LYS A 432 17.91 22.28 34.03
CA LYS A 432 19.19 22.33 34.76
C LYS A 432 19.08 23.38 35.87
N PRO A 433 19.54 23.09 37.11
CA PRO A 433 19.56 24.09 38.15
C PRO A 433 20.63 25.14 37.82
N LYS A 434 20.26 26.42 37.96
CA LYS A 434 21.22 27.54 37.91
C LYS A 434 22.18 27.38 39.08
N ARG A 435 23.48 27.24 38.78
CA ARG A 435 24.54 27.45 39.77
C ARG A 435 24.55 28.94 40.15
N ARG A 436 24.45 29.21 41.45
CA ARG A 436 24.97 30.44 42.07
C ARG A 436 26.45 30.24 42.34
#